data_AF-A0A4P9W9E9-F1
#
_entry.id   AF-A0A4P9W9E9-F1
#
_cell.length_a   1.000
_cell.length_b   1.000
_cell.length_c   1.000
_cell.angle_alpha   90.00
_cell.angle_beta   90.00
_cell.angle_gamma   90.00
#
_symmetry.space_group_name_H-M   'P 1'
#
loop_
_entity.id
_entity.type
_entity.pdbx_description
1 polymer ?
#
loop_
_entity_poly.entity_id
_entity_poly.type
_entity_poly.pdbx_seq_one_letter_code
_entity_poly.pdbx_strand_id
1 'polypeptide(L)'
;EEDEHPKKPVAIGVCVECEDQPANVFCQQCGDDYCEVCFHSQHRKGSRKLHTTTPIAGAPSSNGKTRTQTVKQSGAAASPASLIPDLDKPSPPSQAPSTPDADTDAPAQTPTEVPPLLGPVPAPRSKVGDWFVERSKFIPLRLTLDERKFLRLLEAALTVSEYTDRIDVLTYGNKTKRIVAQIQELCSILSGLVLAAEYKSGQKLFQDRDFGENASFFQEIFELGRRHKIMNPEKMRSTYGKLVYMLQDSQIPEVKDMLQFSCCIPIRTVYDTLASANALGLLSEDLIATATIEIVADGKTRGQIQREIKEKERAIETLARRYGGRDDRGADIIRQCLYSIGDNHSFLRTNRDPCDKMIGYLQRYFSPDRHETGYSLAIQSGRGGARLSHDHGKQYNYALQSLTLWREILH
;
A
#
# COMPACT_ATOMS: atom_id res chain seq x y z
N GLU A 1 -5.33 -13.76 18.15
CA GLU A 1 -5.61 -15.10 17.60
C GLU A 1 -5.86 -14.91 16.12
N GLU A 2 -4.89 -15.37 15.36
CA GLU A 2 -4.64 -15.04 13.96
C GLU A 2 -5.38 -16.05 13.08
N ASP A 3 -6.05 -15.55 12.03
CA ASP A 3 -6.43 -16.36 10.87
C ASP A 3 -5.54 -15.92 9.71
N GLU A 4 -4.32 -16.44 9.73
CA GLU A 4 -3.40 -16.40 8.61
C GLU A 4 -3.81 -17.54 7.67
N HIS A 5 -4.55 -17.23 6.59
CA HIS A 5 -4.85 -18.24 5.58
C HIS A 5 -3.55 -18.65 4.88
N PRO A 6 -3.09 -19.92 5.02
CA PRO A 6 -1.93 -20.38 4.28
C PRO A 6 -2.29 -20.41 2.79
N LYS A 7 -1.39 -19.90 1.94
CA LYS A 7 -1.46 -20.13 0.49
C LYS A 7 -1.53 -21.64 0.28
N LYS A 8 -2.66 -22.13 -0.23
CA LYS A 8 -2.85 -23.56 -0.50
C LYS A 8 -1.77 -24.01 -1.49
N PRO A 9 -1.04 -25.10 -1.22
CA PRO A 9 -0.18 -25.70 -2.23
C PRO A 9 -1.04 -26.11 -3.42
N VAL A 10 -0.54 -25.87 -4.64
CA VAL A 10 -1.19 -26.31 -5.89
C VAL A 10 -1.44 -27.81 -5.79
N ALA A 11 -2.67 -28.24 -6.04
CA ALA A 11 -3.05 -29.64 -5.96
C ALA A 11 -2.20 -30.48 -6.94
N ILE A 12 -1.61 -31.56 -6.43
CA ILE A 12 -0.76 -32.48 -7.21
C ILE A 12 -1.58 -32.99 -8.42
N GLY A 13 -1.10 -32.75 -9.64
CA GLY A 13 -1.74 -33.19 -10.89
C GLY A 13 -2.58 -32.14 -11.64
N VAL A 14 -2.60 -30.89 -11.19
CA VAL A 14 -3.28 -29.77 -11.88
C VAL A 14 -2.25 -28.81 -12.48
N CYS A 15 -2.59 -28.18 -13.60
CA CYS A 15 -1.75 -27.20 -14.29
C CYS A 15 -1.37 -26.03 -13.36
N VAL A 16 -0.07 -25.76 -13.25
CA VAL A 16 0.49 -24.69 -12.39
C VAL A 16 0.05 -23.28 -12.79
N GLU A 17 -0.38 -23.08 -14.03
CA GLU A 17 -0.70 -21.74 -14.56
C GLU A 17 -2.18 -21.38 -14.41
N CYS A 18 -3.08 -22.32 -14.72
CA CYS A 18 -4.52 -22.05 -14.67
C CYS A 18 -5.19 -22.59 -13.41
N GLU A 19 -4.54 -23.51 -12.69
CA GLU A 19 -5.08 -24.21 -11.51
C GLU A 19 -6.47 -24.88 -11.74
N ASP A 20 -6.88 -25.03 -13.00
CA ASP A 20 -8.24 -25.40 -13.41
C ASP A 20 -8.28 -26.71 -14.22
N GLN A 21 -7.22 -27.01 -14.97
CA GLN A 21 -7.15 -28.18 -15.84
C GLN A 21 -6.08 -29.17 -15.36
N PRO A 22 -6.26 -30.49 -15.57
CA PRO A 22 -5.23 -31.47 -15.25
C PRO A 22 -3.94 -31.16 -16.02
N ALA A 23 -2.81 -31.44 -15.38
CA ALA A 23 -1.51 -31.33 -16.02
C ALA A 23 -1.26 -32.53 -16.94
N ASN A 24 -0.96 -32.26 -18.20
CA ASN A 24 -0.68 -33.28 -19.22
C ASN A 24 0.80 -33.28 -19.62
N VAL A 25 1.49 -32.16 -19.39
CA VAL A 25 2.83 -31.88 -19.93
C VAL A 25 3.74 -31.40 -18.81
N PHE A 26 4.81 -32.14 -18.55
CA PHE A 26 5.90 -31.68 -17.68
C PHE A 26 6.99 -31.04 -18.53
N CYS A 27 7.42 -29.83 -18.17
CA CYS A 27 8.50 -29.12 -18.84
C CYS A 27 9.81 -29.29 -18.07
N GLN A 28 10.82 -29.91 -18.67
CA GLN A 28 12.07 -30.29 -17.97
C GLN A 28 12.90 -29.08 -17.51
N GLN A 29 12.89 -28.00 -18.29
CA GLN A 29 13.64 -26.79 -17.99
C GLN A 29 12.92 -25.87 -17.00
N CYS A 30 11.57 -25.87 -17.01
CA CYS A 30 10.80 -25.13 -16.01
C CYS A 30 10.74 -25.90 -14.68
N GLY A 31 10.67 -27.23 -14.75
CA GLY A 31 10.46 -28.09 -13.58
C GLY A 31 9.00 -28.11 -13.11
N ASP A 32 8.05 -27.71 -13.97
CA ASP A 32 6.64 -27.51 -13.63
C ASP A 32 5.70 -28.29 -14.57
N ASP A 33 4.49 -28.53 -14.06
CA ASP A 33 3.39 -29.29 -14.66
C ASP A 33 2.36 -28.34 -15.31
N TYR A 34 2.09 -28.51 -16.60
CA TYR A 34 1.18 -27.67 -17.39
C TYR A 34 0.08 -28.49 -18.08
N CYS A 35 -1.08 -27.87 -18.32
CA CYS A 35 -2.02 -28.35 -19.33
C CYS A 35 -1.51 -27.99 -20.74
N GLU A 36 -2.02 -28.67 -21.78
CA GLU A 36 -1.55 -28.48 -23.16
C GLU A 36 -1.70 -27.03 -23.64
N VAL A 37 -2.79 -26.35 -23.27
CA VAL A 37 -3.08 -24.98 -23.69
C VAL A 37 -2.12 -23.98 -23.04
N CYS A 38 -1.92 -24.08 -21.72
CA CYS A 38 -1.01 -23.22 -20.97
C CYS A 38 0.45 -23.46 -21.40
N PHE A 39 0.83 -24.71 -21.67
CA PHE A 39 2.16 -25.02 -22.19
C PHE A 39 2.40 -24.32 -23.53
N HIS A 40 1.50 -24.48 -24.50
CA HIS A 40 1.63 -23.84 -25.82
C HIS A 40 1.62 -22.32 -25.74
N SER A 41 0.81 -21.73 -24.84
CA SER A 41 0.76 -20.28 -24.65
C SER A 41 2.09 -19.74 -24.11
N GLN A 42 2.62 -20.36 -23.04
CA GLN A 42 3.83 -19.90 -22.35
C GLN A 42 5.15 -20.25 -23.07
N HIS A 43 5.14 -21.26 -23.95
CA HIS A 43 6.31 -21.73 -24.70
C HIS A 43 6.28 -21.33 -26.18
N ARG A 44 5.35 -20.45 -26.59
CA ARG A 44 5.20 -20.00 -27.99
C ARG A 44 6.35 -19.13 -28.50
N LYS A 45 7.01 -18.36 -27.62
CA LYS A 45 7.96 -17.30 -27.99
C LYS A 45 9.23 -17.35 -27.14
N GLY A 46 10.33 -16.82 -27.69
CA GLY A 46 11.61 -16.68 -27.00
C GLY A 46 12.38 -17.99 -26.81
N SER A 47 13.31 -18.01 -25.85
CA SER A 47 14.16 -19.16 -25.53
C SER A 47 13.38 -20.40 -25.06
N ARG A 48 12.12 -20.22 -24.63
CA ARG A 48 11.23 -21.29 -24.15
C ARG A 48 10.71 -22.22 -25.25
N LYS A 49 10.79 -21.80 -26.51
CA LYS A 49 10.47 -22.68 -27.65
C LYS A 49 11.38 -23.90 -27.72
N LEU A 50 12.57 -23.82 -27.11
CA LEU A 50 13.57 -24.88 -27.07
C LEU A 50 13.42 -25.80 -25.85
N HIS A 51 12.44 -25.56 -24.98
CA HIS A 51 12.22 -26.43 -23.82
C HIS A 51 11.69 -27.80 -24.25
N THR A 52 12.21 -28.86 -23.65
CA THR A 52 11.81 -30.25 -23.87
C THR A 52 10.75 -30.67 -22.87
N THR A 53 9.77 -31.41 -23.36
CA THR A 53 8.64 -31.86 -22.56
C THR A 53 8.59 -33.38 -22.44
N THR A 54 8.01 -33.84 -21.34
CA THR A 54 7.62 -35.24 -21.15
C THR A 54 6.14 -35.31 -20.81
N PRO A 55 5.39 -36.24 -21.44
CA PRO A 55 3.99 -36.45 -21.10
C PRO A 55 3.87 -37.05 -19.69
N ILE A 56 2.92 -36.55 -18.90
CA ILE A 56 2.64 -37.06 -17.56
C ILE A 56 1.76 -38.31 -17.70
N ALA A 57 2.31 -39.48 -17.36
CA ALA A 57 1.60 -40.76 -17.49
C ALA A 57 0.44 -40.83 -16.48
N GLY A 58 -0.80 -40.73 -16.98
CA GLY A 58 -2.02 -40.73 -16.16
C GLY A 58 -3.16 -39.86 -16.71
N ALA A 59 -2.90 -39.02 -17.71
CA ALA A 59 -3.95 -38.24 -18.37
C ALA A 59 -4.84 -39.12 -19.28
N PRO A 60 -6.18 -39.05 -19.21
CA PRO A 60 -7.05 -39.79 -20.10
C PRO A 60 -6.90 -39.29 -21.54
N SER A 61 -6.27 -40.09 -22.40
CA SER A 61 -6.14 -39.84 -23.85
C SER A 61 -7.51 -39.89 -24.54
N SER A 62 -8.08 -38.76 -24.90
CA SER A 62 -9.19 -38.69 -25.85
C SER A 62 -8.64 -38.64 -27.29
N ASN A 63 -8.34 -39.80 -27.87
CA ASN A 63 -8.22 -39.91 -29.32
C ASN A 63 -8.52 -41.35 -29.78
N GLY A 64 -9.78 -41.59 -30.15
CA GLY A 64 -10.24 -42.82 -30.80
C GLY A 64 -11.09 -42.49 -32.03
N LYS A 65 -10.51 -42.60 -33.22
CA LYS A 65 -11.24 -42.64 -34.50
C LYS A 65 -11.80 -44.05 -34.69
N THR A 66 -13.13 -44.17 -34.86
CA THR A 66 -13.74 -45.36 -35.48
C THR A 66 -14.81 -44.93 -36.48
N ARG A 67 -14.80 -45.58 -37.64
CA ARG A 67 -15.57 -45.29 -38.85
C ARG A 67 -16.76 -46.25 -38.94
N THR A 68 -17.90 -45.78 -39.47
CA THR A 68 -19.11 -46.53 -39.95
C THR A 68 -19.96 -47.19 -38.84
N GLN A 69 -21.30 -47.09 -38.75
CA GLN A 69 -22.37 -47.15 -39.75
C GLN A 69 -23.67 -46.44 -39.27
N THR A 70 -24.53 -46.17 -40.25
CA THR A 70 -25.88 -45.59 -40.26
C THR A 70 -26.94 -46.30 -39.39
N VAL A 71 -27.78 -45.53 -38.67
CA VAL A 71 -29.22 -45.81 -38.42
C VAL A 71 -29.99 -44.48 -38.39
N LYS A 72 -31.13 -44.44 -39.10
CA LYS A 72 -32.04 -43.31 -39.29
C LYS A 72 -33.09 -43.17 -38.16
N GLN A 73 -33.73 -41.99 -38.17
CA GLN A 73 -35.05 -41.59 -37.63
C GLN A 73 -35.05 -41.01 -36.21
N SER A 74 -35.78 -39.94 -35.87
CA SER A 74 -36.59 -38.94 -36.60
C SER A 74 -37.18 -37.98 -35.54
N GLY A 75 -37.39 -36.69 -35.86
CA GLY A 75 -38.25 -35.80 -35.06
C GLY A 75 -37.81 -34.33 -35.11
N ALA A 76 -38.58 -33.52 -35.82
CA ALA A 76 -38.26 -32.16 -36.27
C ALA A 76 -38.66 -31.05 -35.27
N ALA A 77 -37.98 -29.88 -35.35
CA ALA A 77 -38.61 -28.56 -35.47
C ALA A 77 -37.59 -27.42 -35.73
N ALA A 78 -37.65 -26.89 -36.95
CA ALA A 78 -37.34 -25.56 -37.51
C ALA A 78 -36.55 -24.48 -36.73
N SER A 79 -35.49 -23.94 -37.37
CA SER A 79 -35.52 -22.65 -38.12
C SER A 79 -34.15 -22.30 -38.76
N PRO A 80 -34.09 -21.43 -39.79
CA PRO A 80 -33.09 -21.49 -40.86
C PRO A 80 -31.90 -20.51 -40.74
N ALA A 81 -30.89 -20.82 -41.56
CA ALA A 81 -29.59 -20.19 -41.73
C ALA A 81 -29.61 -18.82 -42.43
N SER A 82 -28.52 -18.05 -42.25
CA SER A 82 -27.93 -17.11 -43.24
C SER A 82 -26.49 -16.78 -42.80
N LEU A 83 -25.47 -17.35 -43.45
CA LEU A 83 -24.63 -16.75 -44.51
C LEU A 83 -23.38 -16.04 -43.97
N ILE A 84 -22.26 -16.76 -44.06
CA ILE A 84 -20.89 -16.24 -44.05
C ILE A 84 -20.48 -16.08 -45.52
N PRO A 85 -19.81 -14.99 -45.92
CA PRO A 85 -18.89 -15.04 -47.04
C PRO A 85 -17.44 -14.90 -46.54
N ASP A 86 -16.65 -15.94 -46.81
CA ASP A 86 -15.20 -15.91 -46.98
C ASP A 86 -14.81 -14.85 -48.01
N LEU A 87 -13.81 -14.02 -47.72
CA LEU A 87 -12.97 -13.41 -48.75
C LEU A 87 -11.55 -13.19 -48.21
N ASP A 88 -10.67 -13.98 -48.77
CA ASP A 88 -9.22 -13.99 -48.61
C ASP A 88 -8.57 -12.98 -49.60
N LYS A 89 -7.42 -12.43 -49.18
CA LYS A 89 -6.36 -11.71 -49.95
C LYS A 89 -6.35 -10.16 -50.10
N PRO A 90 -5.12 -9.57 -50.23
CA PRO A 90 -4.66 -8.48 -49.35
C PRO A 90 -4.32 -7.17 -50.10
N SER A 91 -4.18 -6.06 -49.36
CA SER A 91 -3.58 -4.77 -49.80
C SER A 91 -3.11 -3.97 -48.56
N PRO A 92 -2.20 -2.98 -48.72
CA PRO A 92 -0.86 -2.91 -48.10
C PRO A 92 -0.81 -2.24 -46.71
N PRO A 93 0.30 -2.39 -45.95
CA PRO A 93 0.43 -1.75 -44.65
C PRO A 93 0.82 -0.27 -44.78
N SER A 94 -0.10 0.61 -44.35
CA SER A 94 0.21 2.00 -44.04
C SER A 94 1.13 2.08 -42.81
N GLN A 95 2.19 2.85 -42.97
CA GLN A 95 3.29 3.04 -42.03
C GLN A 95 2.82 3.71 -40.74
N ALA A 96 2.98 3.03 -39.61
CA ALA A 96 3.13 3.65 -38.30
C ALA A 96 4.63 3.63 -37.95
N PRO A 97 5.22 4.74 -37.46
CA PRO A 97 6.66 4.82 -37.26
C PRO A 97 7.10 3.91 -36.10
N SER A 98 7.92 2.92 -36.46
CA SER A 98 8.71 2.09 -35.55
C SER A 98 9.84 2.94 -34.96
N THR A 99 9.83 3.14 -33.65
CA THR A 99 11.04 3.56 -32.92
C THR A 99 11.96 2.36 -32.77
N PRO A 100 13.24 2.45 -33.18
CA PRO A 100 14.16 1.32 -33.14
C PRO A 100 14.60 1.04 -31.70
N ASP A 101 14.62 -0.25 -31.36
CA ASP A 101 15.40 -0.81 -30.27
C ASP A 101 16.87 -0.41 -30.46
N ALA A 102 17.35 0.48 -29.59
CA ALA A 102 18.76 0.82 -29.48
C ALA A 102 19.28 0.26 -28.16
N ASP A 103 19.75 -0.98 -28.22
CA ASP A 103 20.78 -1.49 -27.33
C ASP A 103 21.94 -0.49 -27.33
N THR A 104 22.01 0.32 -26.28
CA THR A 104 23.18 1.15 -25.99
C THR A 104 23.65 0.75 -24.60
N ASP A 105 24.73 -0.03 -24.57
CA ASP A 105 25.56 -0.29 -23.40
C ASP A 105 26.00 1.07 -22.81
N ALA A 106 25.21 1.58 -21.87
CA ALA A 106 25.63 2.65 -20.99
C ALA A 106 26.28 2.01 -19.76
N PRO A 107 27.53 2.36 -19.42
CA PRO A 107 28.18 1.78 -18.24
C PRO A 107 27.34 2.12 -17.01
N ALA A 108 27.01 1.07 -16.25
CA ALA A 108 26.30 1.15 -15.00
C ALA A 108 26.97 2.22 -14.11
N GLN A 109 26.31 3.36 -13.95
CA GLN A 109 26.68 4.32 -12.95
C GLN A 109 26.49 3.62 -11.61
N THR A 110 27.60 3.44 -10.89
CA THR A 110 27.59 3.05 -9.48
C THR A 110 26.53 3.87 -8.76
N PRO A 111 25.65 3.25 -7.96
CA PRO A 111 24.62 3.99 -7.25
C PRO A 111 25.32 5.01 -6.37
N THR A 112 25.20 6.28 -6.75
CA THR A 112 25.56 7.41 -5.90
C THR A 112 24.79 7.22 -4.62
N GLU A 113 25.50 7.02 -3.50
CA GLU A 113 24.90 7.00 -2.18
C GLU A 113 24.10 8.29 -2.04
N VAL A 114 22.77 8.19 -2.16
CA VAL A 114 21.87 9.27 -1.74
C VAL A 114 22.01 9.26 -0.22
N PRO A 115 22.65 10.28 0.38
CA PRO A 115 22.76 10.31 1.83
C PRO A 115 21.34 10.34 2.38
N PRO A 116 21.03 9.54 3.42
CA PRO A 116 19.72 9.64 4.03
C PRO A 116 19.50 11.09 4.46
N LEU A 117 18.34 11.67 4.12
CA LEU A 117 18.03 13.09 4.33
C LEU A 117 18.25 13.51 5.80
N LEU A 118 18.16 12.55 6.72
CA LEU A 118 18.56 12.64 8.12
C LEU A 118 19.34 11.37 8.51
N GLY A 119 20.41 11.53 9.30
CA GLY A 119 21.19 10.40 9.83
C GLY A 119 20.40 9.49 10.79
N PRO A 120 21.03 8.44 11.35
CA PRO A 120 20.37 7.52 12.29
C PRO A 120 19.81 8.28 13.50
N VAL A 121 18.73 7.74 14.10
CA VAL A 121 18.09 8.33 15.28
C VAL A 121 19.16 8.56 16.37
N PRO A 122 19.27 9.78 16.92
CA PRO A 122 20.27 10.07 17.95
C PRO A 122 20.15 9.13 19.14
N ALA A 123 21.29 8.63 19.62
CA ALA A 123 21.33 7.74 20.76
C ALA A 123 20.89 8.48 22.05
N PRO A 124 20.30 7.78 23.04
CA PRO A 124 19.99 8.38 24.34
C PRO A 124 21.21 9.06 24.94
N ARG A 125 21.04 10.28 25.46
CA ARG A 125 22.11 11.10 26.09
C ARG A 125 23.21 11.58 25.13
N SER A 126 22.96 11.53 23.82
CA SER A 126 23.77 12.22 22.81
C SER A 126 23.16 13.57 22.45
N LYS A 127 23.99 14.48 21.92
CA LYS A 127 23.50 15.74 21.35
C LYS A 127 22.59 15.44 20.17
N VAL A 128 21.32 15.83 20.30
CA VAL A 128 20.30 15.56 19.28
C VAL A 128 20.36 16.50 18.07
N GLY A 129 20.92 17.70 18.25
CA GLY A 129 21.00 18.72 17.19
C GLY A 129 19.62 19.04 16.60
N ASP A 130 19.57 19.24 15.28
CA ASP A 130 18.34 19.58 14.56
C ASP A 130 17.54 18.36 14.08
N TRP A 131 17.95 17.15 14.47
CA TRP A 131 17.34 15.91 13.97
C TRP A 131 15.85 15.83 14.29
N PHE A 132 15.47 16.07 15.55
CA PHE A 132 14.05 16.06 15.96
C PHE A 132 13.29 17.25 15.40
N VAL A 133 13.96 18.38 15.15
CA VAL A 133 13.36 19.57 14.53
C VAL A 133 12.91 19.25 13.12
N GLU A 134 13.78 18.70 12.28
CA GLU A 134 13.43 18.33 10.91
C GLU A 134 12.45 17.16 10.87
N ARG A 135 12.67 16.13 11.71
CA ARG A 135 11.83 14.94 11.70
C ARG A 135 10.38 15.23 12.14
N SER A 136 10.19 16.06 13.16
CA SER A 136 8.86 16.34 13.72
C SER A 136 7.90 17.05 12.75
N LYS A 137 8.42 17.70 11.70
CA LYS A 137 7.62 18.30 10.61
C LYS A 137 6.85 17.26 9.80
N PHE A 138 7.25 16.00 9.86
CA PHE A 138 6.64 14.90 9.10
C PHE A 138 5.99 13.84 9.99
N ILE A 139 6.06 13.99 11.32
CA ILE A 139 5.43 13.05 12.26
C ILE A 139 4.00 13.54 12.55
N PRO A 140 2.96 12.79 12.16
CA PRO A 140 1.59 13.17 12.48
C PRO A 140 1.32 13.04 13.98
N LEU A 141 0.47 13.92 14.50
CA LEU A 141 0.10 13.88 15.92
C LEU A 141 -0.81 12.67 16.21
N ARG A 142 -0.54 11.97 17.31
CA ARG A 142 -1.35 10.86 17.82
C ARG A 142 -2.80 11.29 18.06
N LEU A 143 -3.77 10.43 17.76
CA LEU A 143 -5.19 10.72 18.00
C LEU A 143 -5.55 10.67 19.49
N THR A 144 -6.31 11.66 19.96
CA THR A 144 -6.98 11.66 21.26
C THR A 144 -8.15 10.67 21.32
N LEU A 145 -8.68 10.41 22.51
CA LEU A 145 -9.83 9.53 22.68
C LEU A 145 -11.09 10.08 22.01
N ASP A 146 -11.28 11.39 22.01
CA ASP A 146 -12.43 12.02 21.37
C ASP A 146 -12.31 12.01 19.85
N GLU A 147 -11.11 12.31 19.33
CA GLU A 147 -10.81 12.16 17.91
C GLU A 147 -11.08 10.72 17.42
N ARG A 148 -10.73 9.69 18.20
CA ARG A 148 -11.04 8.29 17.83
C ARG A 148 -12.53 8.01 17.68
N LYS A 149 -13.41 8.77 18.35
CA LYS A 149 -14.86 8.63 18.16
C LYS A 149 -15.25 9.12 16.76
N PHE A 150 -14.78 10.30 16.36
CA PHE A 150 -15.04 10.86 15.03
C PHE A 150 -14.43 10.01 13.91
N LEU A 151 -13.26 9.42 14.13
CA LEU A 151 -12.66 8.48 13.18
C LEU A 151 -13.59 7.30 12.89
N ARG A 152 -14.21 6.72 13.92
CA ARG A 152 -15.16 5.60 13.74
C ARG A 152 -16.40 6.02 12.96
N LEU A 153 -16.90 7.24 13.18
CA LEU A 153 -18.03 7.78 12.43
C LEU A 153 -17.65 7.99 10.95
N LEU A 154 -16.43 8.48 10.68
CA LEU A 154 -15.90 8.59 9.33
C LEU A 154 -15.77 7.23 8.64
N GLU A 155 -15.18 6.25 9.31
CA GLU A 155 -15.06 4.90 8.76
C GLU A 155 -16.44 4.29 8.47
N ALA A 156 -17.43 4.49 9.34
CA ALA A 156 -18.80 4.04 9.12
C ALA A 156 -19.43 4.73 7.90
N ALA A 157 -19.29 6.05 7.78
CA ALA A 157 -19.80 6.81 6.63
C ALA A 157 -19.15 6.37 5.31
N LEU A 158 -17.82 6.21 5.29
CA LEU A 158 -17.08 5.74 4.11
C LEU A 158 -17.41 4.29 3.72
N THR A 159 -17.77 3.45 4.70
CA THR A 159 -18.16 2.06 4.45
C THR A 159 -19.46 1.98 3.66
N VAL A 160 -20.44 2.81 4.02
CA VAL A 160 -21.77 2.85 3.35
C VAL A 160 -21.73 3.70 2.07
N SER A 161 -20.75 4.59 1.93
CA SER A 161 -20.62 5.43 0.74
C SER A 161 -20.31 4.61 -0.53
N GLU A 162 -21.10 4.84 -1.57
CA GLU A 162 -20.92 4.30 -2.93
C GLU A 162 -20.15 5.28 -3.84
N TYR A 163 -19.33 6.16 -3.26
CA TYR A 163 -18.69 7.27 -3.99
C TYR A 163 -18.00 6.81 -5.28
N THR A 164 -17.07 5.85 -5.16
CA THR A 164 -16.31 5.33 -6.32
C THR A 164 -17.24 4.71 -7.35
N ASP A 165 -18.20 3.90 -6.90
CA ASP A 165 -19.13 3.19 -7.78
C ASP A 165 -20.01 4.17 -8.57
N ARG A 166 -20.40 5.31 -7.98
CA ARG A 166 -21.24 6.31 -8.64
C ARG A 166 -20.45 7.28 -9.54
N ILE A 167 -19.19 7.57 -9.21
CA ILE A 167 -18.35 8.47 -10.01
C ILE A 167 -17.69 7.75 -11.19
N ASP A 168 -17.29 6.49 -11.02
CA ASP A 168 -16.57 5.73 -12.04
C ASP A 168 -17.47 5.17 -13.16
N VAL A 169 -18.79 5.19 -12.98
CA VAL A 169 -19.74 4.77 -14.02
C VAL A 169 -19.90 5.86 -15.09
N LEU A 170 -19.73 5.45 -16.35
CA LEU A 170 -20.04 6.25 -17.54
C LEU A 170 -21.56 6.48 -17.61
N THR A 171 -22.03 7.57 -17.01
CA THR A 171 -23.42 8.00 -17.10
C THR A 171 -23.53 9.29 -17.90
N TYR A 172 -24.57 9.39 -18.73
CA TYR A 172 -24.95 10.65 -19.38
C TYR A 172 -25.33 11.69 -18.32
N GLY A 173 -24.48 12.70 -18.13
CA GLY A 173 -24.70 13.77 -17.15
C GLY A 173 -23.43 14.54 -16.80
N ASN A 174 -23.56 15.61 -16.03
CA ASN A 174 -22.42 16.43 -15.60
C ASN A 174 -21.69 15.75 -14.44
N LYS A 175 -20.43 15.33 -14.66
CA LYS A 175 -19.57 14.67 -13.68
C LYS A 175 -19.35 15.54 -12.42
N THR A 176 -19.07 16.83 -12.59
CA THR A 176 -18.86 17.80 -11.51
C THR A 176 -20.06 17.87 -10.57
N LYS A 177 -21.27 17.97 -11.12
CA LYS A 177 -22.50 17.98 -10.29
C LYS A 177 -22.69 16.70 -9.50
N ARG A 178 -22.30 15.55 -10.07
CA ARG A 178 -22.37 14.25 -9.39
C ARG A 178 -21.37 14.16 -8.24
N ILE A 179 -20.13 14.61 -8.46
CA ILE A 179 -19.09 14.70 -7.42
C ILE A 179 -19.62 15.52 -6.24
N VAL A 180 -20.13 16.73 -6.50
CA VAL A 180 -20.68 17.61 -5.47
C VAL A 180 -21.80 16.92 -4.70
N ALA A 181 -22.76 16.30 -5.41
CA ALA A 181 -23.86 15.59 -4.77
C ALA A 181 -23.38 14.43 -3.89
N GLN A 182 -22.37 13.68 -4.32
CA GLN A 182 -21.79 12.58 -3.54
C GLN A 182 -21.02 13.06 -2.31
N ILE A 183 -20.29 14.17 -2.41
CA ILE A 183 -19.62 14.79 -1.25
C ILE A 183 -20.66 15.28 -0.24
N GLN A 184 -21.72 15.95 -0.71
CA GLN A 184 -22.82 16.42 0.14
C GLN A 184 -23.58 15.26 0.81
N GLU A 185 -23.78 14.14 0.10
CA GLU A 185 -24.38 12.93 0.66
C GLU A 185 -23.51 12.36 1.78
N LEU A 186 -22.19 12.25 1.59
CA LEU A 186 -21.27 11.80 2.64
C LEU A 186 -21.29 12.74 3.86
N CYS A 187 -21.24 14.06 3.64
CA CYS A 187 -21.34 15.05 4.72
C CYS A 187 -22.67 14.93 5.47
N SER A 188 -23.76 14.66 4.77
CA SER A 188 -25.08 14.45 5.37
C SER A 188 -25.13 13.18 6.24
N ILE A 189 -24.52 12.08 5.76
CA ILE A 189 -24.38 10.84 6.54
C ILE A 189 -23.56 11.09 7.80
N LEU A 190 -22.41 11.78 7.67
CA LEU A 190 -21.56 12.15 8.80
C LEU A 190 -22.33 12.97 9.85
N SER A 191 -23.02 14.04 9.43
CA SER A 191 -23.82 14.87 10.34
C SER A 191 -24.92 14.06 11.04
N GLY A 192 -25.58 13.14 10.33
CA GLY A 192 -26.58 12.24 10.90
C GLY A 192 -26.00 11.28 11.95
N LEU A 193 -24.84 10.69 11.67
CA LEU A 193 -24.13 9.81 12.61
C LEU A 193 -23.66 10.57 13.86
N VAL A 194 -23.19 11.81 13.69
CA VAL A 194 -22.75 12.67 14.79
C VAL A 194 -23.94 13.07 15.65
N LEU A 195 -25.08 13.42 15.06
CA LEU A 195 -26.31 13.69 15.79
C LEU A 195 -26.79 12.49 16.62
N ALA A 196 -26.67 11.28 16.09
CA ALA A 196 -27.00 10.05 16.81
C ALA A 196 -26.02 9.75 17.96
N ALA A 197 -24.73 10.04 17.78
CA ALA A 197 -23.71 9.79 18.79
C ALA A 197 -23.65 10.87 19.88
N GLU A 198 -23.82 12.14 19.50
CA GLU A 198 -23.76 13.30 20.38
C GLU A 198 -24.78 14.37 19.97
N TYR A 199 -25.91 14.39 20.66
CA TYR A 199 -27.06 15.23 20.33
C TYR A 199 -26.74 16.73 20.22
N LYS A 200 -25.97 17.29 21.17
CA LYS A 200 -25.68 18.74 21.22
C LYS A 200 -24.81 19.20 20.04
N SER A 201 -23.76 18.45 19.73
CA SER A 201 -22.84 18.74 18.63
C SER A 201 -23.55 18.57 17.29
N GLY A 202 -24.29 17.47 17.12
CA GLY A 202 -25.04 17.23 15.88
C GLY A 202 -26.19 18.18 15.64
N GLN A 203 -26.83 18.71 16.69
CA GLN A 203 -27.92 19.68 16.52
C GLN A 203 -27.42 20.99 15.88
N LYS A 204 -26.22 21.46 16.24
CA LYS A 204 -25.60 22.63 15.61
C LYS A 204 -25.34 22.39 14.13
N LEU A 205 -24.72 21.25 13.81
CA LEU A 205 -24.48 20.80 12.42
C LEU A 205 -25.76 20.72 11.58
N PHE A 206 -26.91 20.45 12.20
CA PHE A 206 -28.19 20.28 11.52
C PHE A 206 -29.02 21.57 11.43
N GLN A 207 -28.85 22.51 12.36
CA GLN A 207 -29.56 23.80 12.36
C GLN A 207 -29.09 24.71 11.23
N ASP A 208 -27.78 24.70 10.97
CA ASP A 208 -27.19 25.66 10.05
C ASP A 208 -27.45 25.27 8.58
N ARG A 209 -27.69 23.98 8.27
CA ARG A 209 -27.96 23.39 6.93
C ARG A 209 -27.02 23.83 5.78
N ASP A 210 -26.06 24.69 6.08
CA ASP A 210 -25.04 25.20 5.21
C ASP A 210 -23.75 24.42 5.50
N PHE A 211 -23.24 23.78 4.45
CA PHE A 211 -21.99 23.06 4.52
C PHE A 211 -20.79 24.01 4.66
N GLY A 212 -20.93 25.27 4.22
CA GLY A 212 -19.92 26.30 4.36
C GLY A 212 -19.66 26.67 5.83
N GLU A 213 -20.72 26.86 6.63
CA GLU A 213 -20.59 27.19 8.06
C GLU A 213 -19.98 26.03 8.87
N ASN A 214 -20.20 24.80 8.42
CA ASN A 214 -19.67 23.58 9.05
C ASN A 214 -18.36 23.07 8.41
N ALA A 215 -17.72 23.88 7.54
CA ALA A 215 -16.54 23.46 6.80
C ALA A 215 -15.39 22.98 7.70
N SER A 216 -15.14 23.70 8.81
CA SER A 216 -14.08 23.36 9.77
C SER A 216 -14.26 21.96 10.35
N PHE A 217 -15.50 21.59 10.68
CA PHE A 217 -15.83 20.27 11.21
C PHE A 217 -15.52 19.15 10.21
N PHE A 218 -15.96 19.28 8.96
CA PHE A 218 -15.70 18.27 7.93
C PHE A 218 -14.20 18.19 7.59
N GLN A 219 -13.52 19.33 7.50
CA GLN A 219 -12.08 19.41 7.29
C GLN A 219 -11.30 18.65 8.38
N GLU A 220 -11.67 18.84 9.65
CA GLU A 220 -11.06 18.14 10.79
C GLU A 220 -11.29 16.63 10.70
N ILE A 221 -12.48 16.18 10.35
CA ILE A 221 -12.78 14.76 10.18
C ILE A 221 -11.99 14.15 9.02
N PHE A 222 -11.92 14.81 7.87
CA PHE A 222 -11.15 14.31 6.73
C PHE A 222 -9.65 14.32 6.99
N GLU A 223 -9.14 15.35 7.68
CA GLU A 223 -7.76 15.39 8.18
C GLU A 223 -7.47 14.19 9.08
N LEU A 224 -8.37 13.93 10.03
CA LEU A 224 -8.26 12.85 11.00
C LEU A 224 -8.15 11.47 10.33
N GLY A 225 -8.96 11.21 9.30
CA GLY A 225 -8.88 9.98 8.51
C GLY A 225 -7.52 9.80 7.83
N ARG A 226 -7.00 10.87 7.20
CA ARG A 226 -5.66 10.86 6.58
C ARG A 226 -4.54 10.68 7.60
N ARG A 227 -4.57 11.43 8.70
CA ARG A 227 -3.58 11.33 9.79
C ARG A 227 -3.57 9.94 10.43
N HIS A 228 -4.75 9.37 10.69
CA HIS A 228 -4.85 8.00 11.20
C HIS A 228 -4.22 6.99 10.24
N LYS A 229 -4.51 7.09 8.93
CA LYS A 229 -3.97 6.20 7.92
C LYS A 229 -2.45 6.31 7.75
N ILE A 230 -1.89 7.52 7.81
CA ILE A 230 -0.43 7.72 7.74
C ILE A 230 0.25 7.01 8.92
N MET A 231 -0.31 7.11 10.12
CA MET A 231 0.25 6.44 11.31
C MET A 231 0.00 4.93 11.33
N ASN A 232 -1.04 4.45 10.65
CA ASN A 232 -1.46 3.04 10.66
C ASN A 232 -1.77 2.56 9.22
N PRO A 233 -0.75 2.33 8.38
CA PRO A 233 -0.93 1.97 6.97
C PRO A 233 -1.73 0.68 6.75
N GLU A 234 -1.78 -0.21 7.73
CA GLU A 234 -2.53 -1.46 7.70
C GLU A 234 -4.04 -1.30 7.94
N LYS A 235 -4.49 -0.14 8.46
CA LYS A 235 -5.91 0.16 8.73
C LYS A 235 -6.59 0.80 7.53
N MET A 236 -7.93 0.89 7.54
CA MET A 236 -8.74 1.49 6.46
C MET A 236 -8.41 0.96 5.04
N ARG A 237 -8.14 -0.35 4.87
CA ARG A 237 -7.69 -0.91 3.58
C ARG A 237 -8.71 -0.73 2.43
N SER A 238 -10.00 -0.85 2.72
CA SER A 238 -11.07 -0.75 1.73
C SER A 238 -11.73 0.64 1.64
N THR A 239 -11.64 1.44 2.71
CA THR A 239 -12.35 2.72 2.83
C THR A 239 -11.48 3.93 2.53
N TYR A 240 -10.17 3.86 2.76
CA TYR A 240 -9.27 5.00 2.56
C TYR A 240 -9.17 5.43 1.09
N GLY A 241 -9.23 4.47 0.15
CA GLY A 241 -9.25 4.79 -1.28
C GLY A 241 -10.41 5.72 -1.64
N LYS A 242 -11.62 5.44 -1.14
CA LYS A 242 -12.81 6.30 -1.34
C LYS A 242 -12.59 7.71 -0.80
N LEU A 243 -12.00 7.82 0.40
CA LEU A 243 -11.67 9.12 0.99
C LEU A 243 -10.68 9.89 0.11
N VAL A 244 -9.60 9.25 -0.36
CA VAL A 244 -8.60 9.92 -1.20
C VAL A 244 -9.19 10.37 -2.52
N TYR A 245 -9.95 9.52 -3.22
CA TYR A 245 -10.58 9.89 -4.49
C TYR A 245 -11.55 11.06 -4.32
N MET A 246 -12.38 11.01 -3.28
CA MET A 246 -13.28 12.12 -2.95
C MET A 246 -12.51 13.40 -2.67
N LEU A 247 -11.44 13.34 -1.89
CA LEU A 247 -10.64 14.52 -1.58
C LEU A 247 -9.90 15.05 -2.82
N GLN A 248 -9.41 14.20 -3.71
CA GLN A 248 -8.82 14.62 -4.99
C GLN A 248 -9.83 15.34 -5.87
N ASP A 249 -11.02 14.76 -6.06
CA ASP A 249 -12.09 15.36 -6.84
C ASP A 249 -12.60 16.67 -6.21
N SER A 250 -12.59 16.79 -4.87
CA SER A 250 -12.97 18.04 -4.18
C SER A 250 -12.05 19.22 -4.46
N GLN A 251 -10.85 18.99 -5.01
CA GLN A 251 -9.91 20.06 -5.37
C GLN A 251 -10.15 20.62 -6.77
N ILE A 252 -11.03 20.01 -7.57
CA ILE A 252 -11.44 20.54 -8.87
C ILE A 252 -12.09 21.93 -8.65
N PRO A 253 -11.65 23.00 -9.35
CA PRO A 253 -12.14 24.36 -9.10
C PRO A 253 -13.67 24.48 -9.14
N GLU A 254 -14.32 23.88 -10.14
CA GLU A 254 -15.77 23.91 -10.28
C GLU A 254 -16.49 23.17 -9.15
N VAL A 255 -15.89 22.09 -8.62
CA VAL A 255 -16.43 21.36 -7.47
C VAL A 255 -16.30 22.19 -6.20
N LYS A 256 -15.13 22.81 -6.00
CA LYS A 256 -14.83 23.65 -4.84
C LYS A 256 -15.75 24.88 -4.79
N ASP A 257 -15.98 25.52 -5.93
CA ASP A 257 -16.90 26.66 -6.05
C ASP A 257 -18.35 26.26 -5.74
N MET A 258 -18.78 25.07 -6.20
CA MET A 258 -20.10 24.55 -5.90
C MET A 258 -20.27 24.10 -4.44
N LEU A 259 -19.22 23.56 -3.81
CA LEU A 259 -19.24 23.18 -2.40
C LEU A 259 -19.16 24.38 -1.47
N GLN A 260 -18.60 25.50 -1.92
CA GLN A 260 -18.35 26.73 -1.15
C GLN A 260 -17.35 26.57 0.01
N PHE A 261 -16.67 25.42 0.12
CA PHE A 261 -15.58 25.21 1.07
C PHE A 261 -14.56 24.19 0.55
N SER A 262 -13.37 24.17 1.16
CA SER A 262 -12.34 23.15 0.88
C SER A 262 -12.50 21.95 1.80
N CYS A 263 -12.48 20.73 1.28
CA CYS A 263 -12.47 19.53 2.13
C CYS A 263 -11.08 19.24 2.75
N CYS A 264 -10.02 19.89 2.28
CA CYS A 264 -8.64 19.62 2.69
C CYS A 264 -8.05 20.76 3.53
N ILE A 265 -7.46 20.39 4.67
CA ILE A 265 -6.52 21.20 5.46
C ILE A 265 -5.17 20.49 5.56
N PRO A 266 -4.07 21.14 5.99
CA PRO A 266 -2.81 20.46 6.27
C PRO A 266 -2.95 19.39 7.36
N ILE A 267 -2.09 18.36 7.32
CA ILE A 267 -2.04 17.33 8.38
C ILE A 267 -1.48 17.96 9.65
N ARG A 268 -2.08 17.65 10.80
CA ARG A 268 -1.56 18.11 12.09
C ARG A 268 -0.32 17.31 12.48
N THR A 269 0.82 17.98 12.53
CA THR A 269 2.11 17.38 12.86
C THR A 269 2.52 17.69 14.30
N VAL A 270 3.52 16.95 14.81
CA VAL A 270 4.15 17.24 16.10
C VAL A 270 4.78 18.63 16.09
N TYR A 271 5.47 19.00 15.00
CA TYR A 271 6.11 20.31 14.89
C TYR A 271 5.08 21.45 14.98
N ASP A 272 4.00 21.40 14.20
CA ASP A 272 3.00 22.48 14.18
C ASP A 272 2.30 22.62 15.53
N THR A 273 2.10 21.50 16.23
CA THR A 273 1.50 21.47 17.57
C THR A 273 2.43 22.10 18.60
N LEU A 274 3.72 21.77 18.57
CA LEU A 274 4.73 22.36 19.46
C LEU A 274 4.97 23.84 19.15
N ALA A 275 4.94 24.23 17.87
CA ALA A 275 5.03 25.62 17.44
C ALA A 275 3.87 26.45 17.99
N SER A 276 2.64 25.93 17.86
CA SER A 276 1.43 26.59 18.38
C SER A 276 1.42 26.69 19.91
N ALA A 277 2.08 25.76 20.60
CA ALA A 277 2.25 25.77 22.05
C ALA A 277 3.49 26.55 22.53
N ASN A 278 4.25 27.19 21.63
CA ASN A 278 5.52 27.85 21.92
C ASN A 278 6.54 26.95 22.66
N ALA A 279 6.57 25.66 22.30
CA ALA A 279 7.33 24.60 22.96
C ALA A 279 8.39 23.96 22.04
N LEU A 280 8.77 24.61 20.93
CA LEU A 280 9.74 24.08 19.97
C LEU A 280 11.12 23.78 20.58
N GLY A 281 11.51 24.52 21.64
CA GLY A 281 12.76 24.27 22.36
C GLY A 281 12.89 22.85 22.92
N LEU A 282 11.76 22.14 23.10
CA LEU A 282 11.75 20.72 23.50
C LEU A 282 12.48 19.82 22.50
N LEU A 283 12.45 20.16 21.21
CA LEU A 283 13.04 19.33 20.14
C LEU A 283 14.57 19.37 20.14
N SER A 284 15.17 20.39 20.76
CA SER A 284 16.62 20.54 20.88
C SER A 284 17.19 20.00 22.19
N GLU A 285 16.35 19.46 23.09
CA GLU A 285 16.77 18.91 24.38
C GLU A 285 17.24 17.47 24.26
N ASP A 286 18.44 17.14 24.76
CA ASP A 286 19.01 15.78 24.70
C ASP A 286 18.13 14.73 25.42
N LEU A 287 17.29 15.17 26.35
CA LEU A 287 16.35 14.31 27.08
C LEU A 287 15.25 13.72 26.17
N ILE A 288 14.96 14.35 25.02
CA ILE A 288 13.93 13.87 24.07
C ILE A 288 14.27 12.50 23.51
N ALA A 289 15.55 12.19 23.29
CA ALA A 289 15.99 10.88 22.82
C ALA A 289 15.63 9.78 23.84
N THR A 290 15.73 10.08 25.13
CA THR A 290 15.32 9.15 26.20
C THR A 290 13.80 9.05 26.33
N ALA A 291 13.08 10.17 26.14
CA ALA A 291 11.62 10.20 26.23
C ALA A 291 10.94 9.43 25.07
N THR A 292 11.57 9.37 23.91
CA THR A 292 10.98 8.83 22.66
C THR A 292 11.57 7.49 22.23
N ILE A 293 12.52 6.94 22.99
CA ILE A 293 13.10 5.62 22.69
C ILE A 293 12.06 4.51 22.79
N GLU A 294 12.16 3.54 21.89
CA GLU A 294 11.39 2.30 21.98
C GLU A 294 12.09 1.29 22.90
N ILE A 295 11.32 0.66 23.77
CA ILE A 295 11.83 -0.31 24.73
C ILE A 295 11.65 -1.70 24.14
N VAL A 296 12.73 -2.26 23.60
CA VAL A 296 12.75 -3.62 23.05
C VAL A 296 13.08 -4.62 24.16
N ALA A 297 12.23 -5.65 24.30
CA ALA A 297 12.40 -6.68 25.33
C ALA A 297 13.48 -7.73 24.98
N ASP A 298 13.84 -7.82 23.70
CA ASP A 298 14.74 -8.85 23.19
C ASP A 298 16.13 -8.77 23.83
N GLY A 299 16.60 -9.90 24.37
CA GLY A 299 17.89 -10.00 25.06
C GLY A 299 18.00 -9.28 26.42
N LYS A 300 16.91 -8.74 27.00
CA LYS A 300 16.95 -7.98 28.27
C LYS A 300 16.24 -8.69 29.42
N THR A 301 16.76 -8.48 30.63
CA THR A 301 16.09 -8.93 31.87
C THR A 301 14.89 -8.04 32.21
N ARG A 302 13.91 -8.58 32.94
CA ARG A 302 12.74 -7.81 33.43
C ARG A 302 13.16 -6.57 34.23
N GLY A 303 14.22 -6.67 35.03
CA GLY A 303 14.73 -5.54 35.82
C GLY A 303 15.31 -4.41 34.95
N GLN A 304 16.03 -4.75 33.88
CA GLN A 304 16.53 -3.77 32.92
C GLN A 304 15.38 -3.09 32.17
N ILE A 305 14.39 -3.85 31.70
CA ILE A 305 13.19 -3.33 31.02
C ILE A 305 12.46 -2.34 31.94
N GLN A 306 12.20 -2.72 33.19
CA GLN A 306 11.51 -1.84 34.15
C GLN A 306 12.29 -0.56 34.44
N ARG A 307 13.63 -0.63 34.47
CA ARG A 307 14.48 0.55 34.65
C ARG A 307 14.36 1.49 33.45
N GLU A 308 14.44 0.97 32.23
CA GLU A 308 14.27 1.76 31.01
C GLU A 308 12.89 2.39 30.91
N ILE A 309 11.82 1.67 31.28
CA ILE A 309 10.45 2.20 31.35
C ILE A 309 10.41 3.40 32.32
N LYS A 310 10.95 3.23 33.53
CA LYS A 310 10.98 4.30 34.53
C LYS A 310 11.80 5.50 34.08
N GLU A 311 12.93 5.29 33.41
CA GLU A 311 13.75 6.37 32.86
C GLU A 311 13.01 7.15 31.77
N LYS A 312 12.35 6.43 30.84
CA LYS A 312 11.51 7.02 29.79
C LYS A 312 10.34 7.83 30.36
N GLU A 313 9.58 7.26 31.30
CA GLU A 313 8.44 7.94 31.93
C GLU A 313 8.88 9.21 32.68
N ARG A 314 10.00 9.15 33.40
CA ARG A 314 10.58 10.31 34.08
C ARG A 314 11.03 11.38 33.08
N ALA A 315 11.64 10.99 31.96
CA ALA A 315 12.05 11.91 30.92
C ALA A 315 10.84 12.63 30.31
N ILE A 316 9.77 11.88 29.99
CA ILE A 316 8.50 12.44 29.48
C ILE A 316 7.91 13.43 30.47
N GLU A 317 7.79 13.05 31.74
CA GLU A 317 7.18 13.92 32.76
C GLU A 317 8.01 15.17 33.03
N THR A 318 9.34 15.07 32.98
CA THR A 318 10.24 16.22 33.12
C THR A 318 10.04 17.21 31.98
N LEU A 319 9.96 16.73 30.74
CA LEU A 319 9.73 17.57 29.56
C LEU A 319 8.31 18.16 29.57
N ALA A 320 7.30 17.35 29.92
CA ALA A 320 5.91 17.80 30.01
C ALA A 320 5.72 18.92 31.05
N ARG A 321 6.39 18.85 32.21
CA ARG A 321 6.33 19.93 33.21
C ARG A 321 7.07 21.19 32.78
N ARG A 322 8.21 21.04 32.11
CA ARG A 322 9.03 22.18 31.68
C ARG A 322 8.36 22.97 30.56
N TYR A 323 7.78 22.26 29.59
CA TYR A 323 7.23 22.85 28.37
C TYR A 323 5.70 22.93 28.34
N GLY A 324 5.01 22.25 29.26
CA GLY A 324 3.55 22.25 29.36
C GLY A 324 2.94 23.52 29.96
N GLY A 325 3.78 24.48 30.38
CA GLY A 325 3.31 25.71 31.02
C GLY A 325 2.69 25.46 32.40
N ARG A 326 1.78 26.34 32.81
CA ARG A 326 1.08 26.25 34.12
C ARG A 326 -0.23 25.47 34.07
N ASP A 327 -0.69 25.10 32.88
CA ASP A 327 -1.96 24.42 32.64
C ASP A 327 -1.72 22.92 32.39
N ASP A 328 -2.53 22.07 33.03
CA ASP A 328 -2.46 20.62 32.85
C ASP A 328 -2.70 20.22 31.39
N ARG A 329 -3.53 20.98 30.67
CA ARG A 329 -3.78 20.77 29.24
C ARG A 329 -2.52 20.92 28.40
N GLY A 330 -1.64 21.86 28.75
CA GLY A 330 -0.38 22.07 28.04
C GLY A 330 0.56 20.87 28.25
N ALA A 331 0.65 20.37 29.48
CA ALA A 331 1.45 19.18 29.78
C ALA A 331 0.95 17.95 29.00
N ASP A 332 -0.36 17.77 28.86
CA ASP A 332 -0.94 16.68 28.07
C ASP A 332 -0.63 16.77 26.57
N ILE A 333 -0.64 17.97 26.00
CA ILE A 333 -0.22 18.21 24.62
C ILE A 333 1.24 17.81 24.42
N ILE A 334 2.12 18.17 25.36
CA ILE A 334 3.54 17.77 25.29
C ILE A 334 3.70 16.25 25.38
N ARG A 335 2.99 15.59 26.31
CA ARG A 335 2.99 14.12 26.41
C ARG A 335 2.52 13.49 25.10
N GLN A 336 1.43 14.00 24.52
CA GLN A 336 0.90 13.52 23.24
C GLN A 336 1.93 13.66 22.11
N CYS A 337 2.64 14.78 22.02
CA CYS A 337 3.72 14.99 21.05
C CYS A 337 4.84 13.95 21.22
N LEU A 338 5.33 13.74 22.46
CA LEU A 338 6.37 12.76 22.76
C LEU A 338 5.93 11.32 22.44
N TYR A 339 4.69 10.96 22.77
CA TYR A 339 4.13 9.66 22.40
C TYR A 339 4.03 9.49 20.88
N SER A 340 3.69 10.55 20.14
CA SER A 340 3.60 10.51 18.67
C SER A 340 4.97 10.22 18.03
N ILE A 341 6.04 10.83 18.56
CA ILE A 341 7.41 10.55 18.11
C ILE A 341 7.80 9.10 18.45
N GLY A 342 7.48 8.63 19.66
CA GLY A 342 7.73 7.24 20.06
C GLY A 342 6.97 6.22 19.20
N ASP A 343 5.71 6.49 18.87
CA ASP A 343 4.88 5.67 17.98
C ASP A 343 5.52 5.62 16.57
N ASN A 344 6.02 6.76 16.06
CA ASN A 344 6.76 6.80 14.79
C ASN A 344 8.05 5.97 14.82
N HIS A 345 8.85 6.05 15.89
CA HIS A 345 10.05 5.22 16.04
C HIS A 345 9.71 3.72 16.02
N SER A 346 8.65 3.31 16.73
CA SER A 346 8.21 1.91 16.74
C SER A 346 7.71 1.45 15.37
N PHE A 347 7.01 2.32 14.65
CA PHE A 347 6.61 2.07 13.26
C PHE A 347 7.82 1.85 12.34
N LEU A 348 8.83 2.73 12.40
CA LEU A 348 10.05 2.61 11.60
C LEU A 348 10.81 1.32 11.94
N ARG A 349 10.95 0.97 13.23
CA ARG A 349 11.62 -0.28 13.62
C ARG A 349 10.94 -1.51 13.03
N THR A 350 9.61 -1.50 12.98
CA THR A 350 8.85 -2.67 12.53
C THR A 350 8.81 -2.78 11.00
N ASN A 351 8.85 -1.66 10.27
CA ASN A 351 8.63 -1.64 8.81
C ASN A 351 9.90 -1.32 8.00
N ARG A 352 10.76 -0.41 8.49
CA ARG A 352 12.00 0.02 7.80
C ARG A 352 13.19 -0.85 8.18
N ASP A 353 13.44 -1.08 9.47
CA ASP A 353 14.65 -1.79 9.92
C ASP A 353 14.77 -3.23 9.36
N PRO A 354 13.69 -3.99 9.08
CA PRO A 354 13.81 -5.25 8.35
C PRO A 354 14.37 -5.07 6.94
N CYS A 355 14.03 -3.98 6.24
CA CYS A 355 14.61 -3.66 4.94
C CYS A 355 16.12 -3.37 5.10
N ASP A 356 16.52 -2.57 6.09
CA ASP A 356 17.93 -2.30 6.38
C ASP A 356 18.71 -3.59 6.69
N LYS A 357 18.14 -4.49 7.50
CA LYS A 357 18.73 -5.80 7.79
C LYS A 357 18.87 -6.66 6.53
N MET A 358 17.84 -6.68 5.69
CA MET A 358 17.87 -7.45 4.45
C MET A 358 18.88 -6.89 3.44
N ILE A 359 19.01 -5.56 3.34
CA ILE A 359 20.07 -4.91 2.55
C ILE A 359 21.44 -5.33 3.07
N GLY A 360 21.64 -5.30 4.40
CA GLY A 360 22.89 -5.73 5.02
C GLY A 360 23.24 -7.19 4.74
N TYR A 361 22.26 -8.10 4.78
CA TYR A 361 22.47 -9.50 4.39
C TYR A 361 22.76 -9.65 2.90
N LEU A 362 22.02 -8.94 2.04
CA LEU A 362 22.23 -8.98 0.60
C LEU A 362 23.65 -8.52 0.23
N GLN A 363 24.11 -7.40 0.80
CA GLN A 363 25.44 -6.85 0.55
C GLN A 363 26.58 -7.68 1.16
N ARG A 364 26.33 -8.35 2.30
CA ARG A 364 27.35 -9.16 2.98
C ARG A 364 27.56 -10.53 2.33
N TYR A 365 26.48 -11.16 1.88
CA TYR A 365 26.50 -12.57 1.46
C TYR A 365 26.42 -12.76 -0.06
N PHE A 366 26.05 -11.73 -0.83
CA PHE A 366 25.94 -11.82 -2.28
C PHE A 366 26.74 -10.74 -2.98
N SER A 367 27.21 -11.04 -4.19
CA SER A 367 27.91 -10.10 -5.06
C SER A 367 27.22 -10.05 -6.42
N PRO A 368 27.02 -8.87 -7.02
CA PRO A 368 26.29 -8.75 -8.29
C PRO A 368 26.96 -9.52 -9.44
N ASP A 369 28.30 -9.55 -9.46
CA ASP A 369 29.08 -10.11 -10.57
C ASP A 369 29.45 -11.59 -10.38
N ARG A 370 29.30 -12.13 -9.15
CA ARG A 370 29.78 -13.46 -8.80
C ARG A 370 28.83 -14.16 -7.84
N HIS A 371 28.57 -15.43 -8.13
CA HIS A 371 27.78 -16.29 -7.27
C HIS A 371 28.47 -17.63 -7.06
N GLU A 372 28.32 -18.18 -5.86
CA GLU A 372 28.74 -19.53 -5.56
C GLU A 372 27.78 -20.56 -6.18
N THR A 373 28.30 -21.73 -6.53
CA THR A 373 27.49 -22.81 -7.12
C THR A 373 26.36 -23.19 -6.17
N GLY A 374 25.11 -23.07 -6.65
CA GLY A 374 23.91 -23.36 -5.85
C GLY A 374 23.31 -22.15 -5.12
N TYR A 375 24.02 -21.01 -5.05
CA TYR A 375 23.56 -19.77 -4.39
C TYR A 375 23.26 -18.63 -5.38
N SER A 376 22.88 -18.99 -6.61
CA SER A 376 22.46 -17.99 -7.59
C SER A 376 21.09 -17.41 -7.21
N LEU A 377 20.99 -16.07 -7.19
CA LEU A 377 19.73 -15.34 -7.07
C LEU A 377 18.88 -15.37 -8.35
N ALA A 378 19.36 -15.94 -9.46
CA ALA A 378 18.64 -15.91 -10.72
C ALA A 378 17.21 -16.49 -10.59
N ILE A 379 16.24 -15.78 -11.17
CA ILE A 379 14.85 -16.24 -11.26
C ILE A 379 14.49 -16.46 -12.72
N GLN A 380 13.64 -17.45 -12.98
CA GLN A 380 13.17 -17.74 -14.32
C GLN A 380 11.65 -17.78 -14.29
N SER A 381 11.00 -17.01 -15.16
CA SER A 381 9.55 -16.96 -15.16
C SER A 381 8.96 -18.35 -15.47
N GLY A 382 7.88 -18.70 -14.76
CA GLY A 382 7.28 -20.04 -14.73
C GLY A 382 7.78 -20.87 -13.54
N ARG A 383 9.08 -20.79 -13.23
CA ARG A 383 9.68 -21.59 -12.16
C ARG A 383 9.36 -21.02 -10.78
N GLY A 384 8.75 -21.84 -9.92
CA GLY A 384 8.42 -21.44 -8.55
C GLY A 384 7.49 -20.23 -8.45
N GLY A 385 6.65 -20.00 -9.46
CA GLY A 385 5.70 -18.88 -9.50
C GLY A 385 6.29 -17.52 -9.89
N ALA A 386 7.56 -17.46 -10.31
CA ALA A 386 8.16 -16.24 -10.80
C ALA A 386 7.47 -15.76 -12.09
N ARG A 387 7.12 -14.47 -12.15
CA ARG A 387 6.58 -13.83 -13.36
C ARG A 387 7.63 -13.15 -14.23
N LEU A 388 8.84 -12.98 -13.69
CA LEU A 388 9.98 -12.34 -14.34
C LEU A 388 11.14 -13.33 -14.50
N SER A 389 12.00 -13.07 -15.48
CA SER A 389 13.26 -13.80 -15.67
C SER A 389 14.43 -12.84 -15.51
N HIS A 390 15.26 -13.04 -14.50
CA HIS A 390 16.45 -12.25 -14.21
C HIS A 390 17.65 -13.18 -14.02
N ASP A 391 18.80 -12.80 -14.56
CA ASP A 391 20.07 -13.38 -14.14
C ASP A 391 20.43 -12.95 -12.71
N HIS A 392 21.56 -13.46 -12.20
CA HIS A 392 22.01 -13.19 -10.84
C HIS A 392 22.16 -11.70 -10.55
N GLY A 393 22.92 -10.99 -11.38
CA GLY A 393 23.22 -9.58 -11.16
C GLY A 393 21.98 -8.70 -11.30
N LYS A 394 21.11 -8.99 -12.26
CA LYS A 394 19.84 -8.29 -12.43
C LYS A 394 18.91 -8.52 -11.25
N GLN A 395 18.81 -9.75 -10.73
CA GLN A 395 17.98 -10.02 -9.56
C GLN A 395 18.56 -9.36 -8.30
N TYR A 396 19.88 -9.38 -8.12
CA TYR A 396 20.56 -8.69 -7.02
C TYR A 396 20.20 -7.20 -7.01
N ASN A 397 20.39 -6.53 -8.15
CA ASN A 397 20.10 -5.10 -8.30
C ASN A 397 18.61 -4.80 -8.12
N TYR A 398 17.73 -5.64 -8.68
CA TYR A 398 16.29 -5.51 -8.51
C TYR A 398 15.88 -5.59 -7.03
N ALA A 399 16.41 -6.58 -6.28
CA ALA A 399 16.14 -6.72 -4.86
C ALA A 399 16.69 -5.55 -4.04
N LEU A 400 17.93 -5.13 -4.31
CA LEU A 400 18.57 -4.00 -3.62
C LEU A 400 17.79 -2.69 -3.85
N GLN A 401 17.43 -2.40 -5.10
CA GLN A 401 16.66 -1.21 -5.45
C GLN A 401 15.26 -1.24 -4.82
N SER A 402 14.60 -2.40 -4.82
CA SER A 402 13.29 -2.57 -4.20
C SER A 402 13.35 -2.34 -2.69
N LEU A 403 14.31 -2.97 -2.00
CA LEU A 403 14.50 -2.79 -0.55
C LEU A 403 14.86 -1.34 -0.20
N THR A 404 15.71 -0.70 -1.02
CA THR A 404 16.07 0.72 -0.85
C THR A 404 14.84 1.60 -1.02
N LEU A 405 14.04 1.37 -2.06
CA LEU A 405 12.79 2.10 -2.28
C LEU A 405 11.84 1.99 -1.09
N TRP A 406 11.62 0.77 -0.58
CA TRP A 406 10.75 0.57 0.60
C TRP A 406 11.30 1.23 1.86
N ARG A 407 12.62 1.17 2.07
CA ARG A 407 13.30 1.87 3.17
C ARG A 407 13.06 3.38 3.11
N GLU A 408 13.23 3.99 1.93
CA GLU A 408 13.06 5.44 1.74
C GLU A 408 11.59 5.89 1.79
N ILE A 409 10.65 5.11 1.24
CA ILE A 409 9.21 5.43 1.29
C ILE A 409 8.69 5.50 2.73
N LEU A 410 9.26 4.67 3.61
CA LEU A 410 8.88 4.62 5.02
C LEU A 410 9.56 5.71 5.87
N HIS A 411 10.58 6.38 5.34
CA HIS A 411 11.44 7.29 6.09
C HIS A 411 10.83 8.69 6.27
#